data_AF-A0A7X9IBE3-F1
#
_entry.id   AF-A0A7X9IBE3-F1
#
_cell.length_a   1.000
_cell.length_b   1.000
_cell.length_c   1.000
_cell.angle_alpha   90.00
_cell.angle_beta   90.00
_cell.angle_gamma   90.00
#
_symmetry.space_group_name_H-M   'P 1'
#
loop_
_entity.id
_entity.type
_entity.pdbx_description
1 polymer ?
#
loop_
_entity_poly.entity_id
_entity_poly.type
_entity_poly.pdbx_seq_one_letter_code
_entity_poly.pdbx_strand_id
1 'polypeptide(L)'
;MRKQAAKKKTPARRKDKKDAFNTGKYGIYIILASVFILSFICFYLFFNYIFFYQENQTLFIFSCDYFNQFVTKPGGLLEYAGNFIAQGFFSKLYGAVIVSALFSLIALVYYRIAATNLEDRTFPLLMAVLTACFLILIQTNINYLMHNNLGFLLTGWYFLFTVRSDRMRTRILVIILFPLFYYLTGAYALIYLGMFICYRLLRKEFLDLLILVLIAGLSLLVFKNIISLQPWSDIIYYPLPSRDYFIRPWLLRFFLLFFILYPALVYFAGSIKIKKEFTAVFPLASGGIVILLTVFILSRVYSRENAVLFNIEKLFFAADWNGVIRQHEKYQLRNPVAQYYYNIALSEKGLLCERLFFAPQDYGTMSISIPWNSQISITKMFRGVYFYYSIGLINEAHRWAFESMVIQGFNPENIKMLIRTNLINGKYKIAAKYIHVLKKTLHYRSLAEKYEKMLSDPKLINADRELGEKIKLKPNDDFVIRIRNPKMNIISLSESNPLNRKAFEYKMAWRMLEKDVESVVGDIGTLAGLNYSVVPRHIDEALLIYRVIHGQFSDLNLIPVSVETEKRFERYRTTVVPLVGKKSPAEMSIPRELKNTYWYFLDYK
;
A
#
# COMPACT_ATOMS: atom_id res chain seq x y z
N MET A 1 60.77 65.39 -10.31
CA MET A 1 59.33 65.45 -10.68
C MET A 1 58.71 64.06 -10.54
N ARG A 2 57.69 63.96 -9.67
CA ARG A 2 56.77 62.81 -9.41
C ARG A 2 55.89 62.53 -10.66
N LYS A 3 55.28 61.38 -10.96
CA LYS A 3 54.94 60.11 -10.29
C LYS A 3 54.41 59.16 -11.38
N GLN A 4 54.81 57.88 -11.41
CA GLN A 4 54.09 56.81 -12.12
C GLN A 4 52.89 56.36 -11.27
N ALA A 5 51.68 56.37 -11.85
CA ALA A 5 50.45 55.94 -11.20
C ALA A 5 50.16 54.46 -11.49
N ALA A 6 50.47 53.60 -10.52
CA ALA A 6 50.02 52.20 -10.51
C ALA A 6 48.51 52.14 -10.22
N LYS A 7 47.74 51.58 -11.17
CA LYS A 7 46.31 51.29 -11.03
C LYS A 7 46.10 50.16 -10.01
N LYS A 8 45.83 50.51 -8.74
CA LYS A 8 45.37 49.58 -7.70
C LYS A 8 44.04 48.94 -8.12
N LYS A 9 44.03 47.62 -8.39
CA LYS A 9 42.80 46.82 -8.44
C LYS A 9 42.18 46.79 -7.04
N THR A 10 40.97 47.30 -6.92
CA THR A 10 40.16 47.36 -5.68
C THR A 10 39.89 45.96 -5.09
N PRO A 11 40.01 45.75 -3.76
CA PRO A 11 39.76 44.46 -3.10
C PRO A 11 38.29 44.01 -3.07
N ALA A 12 37.34 44.95 -3.19
CA ALA A 12 35.90 44.69 -3.09
C ALA A 12 35.40 43.66 -4.14
N ARG A 13 35.87 43.79 -5.39
CA ARG A 13 35.47 42.92 -6.51
C ARG A 13 35.91 41.46 -6.38
N ARG A 14 36.93 41.19 -5.54
CA ARG A 14 37.41 39.84 -5.20
C ARG A 14 36.64 39.24 -4.02
N LYS A 15 36.11 40.07 -3.10
CA LYS A 15 35.32 39.65 -1.94
C LYS A 15 33.91 39.25 -2.35
N ASP A 16 33.25 40.04 -3.20
CA ASP A 16 31.91 39.75 -3.73
C ASP A 16 31.86 38.46 -4.58
N LYS A 17 32.92 38.20 -5.36
CA LYS A 17 33.07 36.93 -6.09
C LYS A 17 33.30 35.74 -5.14
N LYS A 18 33.93 35.94 -3.98
CA LYS A 18 34.16 34.89 -2.97
C LYS A 18 32.88 34.57 -2.19
N ASP A 19 32.09 35.58 -1.87
CA ASP A 19 30.83 35.42 -1.12
C ASP A 19 29.70 34.83 -1.98
N ALA A 20 29.62 35.21 -3.27
CA ALA A 20 28.76 34.53 -4.27
C ALA A 20 29.24 33.09 -4.58
N PHE A 21 30.55 32.83 -4.53
CA PHE A 21 31.12 31.49 -4.73
C PHE A 21 30.85 30.56 -3.54
N ASN A 22 30.79 31.09 -2.32
CA ASN A 22 30.45 30.35 -1.09
C ASN A 22 28.95 30.04 -1.01
N THR A 23 28.06 31.02 -1.24
CA THR A 23 26.60 30.83 -1.17
C THR A 23 26.08 29.74 -2.12
N GLY A 24 26.62 29.62 -3.34
CA GLY A 24 26.23 28.56 -4.28
C GLY A 24 26.75 27.16 -3.93
N LYS A 25 27.84 27.04 -3.17
CA LYS A 25 28.41 25.74 -2.75
C LYS A 25 27.74 25.19 -1.50
N TYR A 26 27.38 26.07 -0.54
CA TYR A 26 26.63 25.68 0.66
C TYR A 26 25.13 25.53 0.39
N GLY A 27 24.57 26.31 -0.54
CA GLY A 27 23.14 26.27 -0.89
C GLY A 27 22.65 24.90 -1.34
N ILE A 28 23.45 24.13 -2.07
CA ILE A 28 23.07 22.76 -2.45
C ILE A 28 22.98 21.82 -1.24
N TYR A 29 23.93 21.88 -0.30
CA TYR A 29 23.88 21.01 0.88
C TYR A 29 22.67 21.35 1.76
N ILE A 30 22.33 22.64 1.88
CA ILE A 30 21.12 23.09 2.57
C ILE A 30 19.89 22.51 1.90
N ILE A 31 19.75 22.64 0.57
CA ILE A 31 18.60 22.10 -0.16
C ILE A 31 18.52 20.57 -0.03
N LEU A 32 19.63 19.86 -0.17
CA LEU A 32 19.65 18.41 -0.02
C LEU A 32 19.26 17.96 1.38
N ALA A 33 19.70 18.69 2.41
CA ALA A 33 19.27 18.47 3.79
C ALA A 33 17.78 18.79 3.97
N SER A 34 17.29 19.90 3.41
CA SER A 34 15.86 20.27 3.47
C SER A 34 14.97 19.25 2.77
N VAL A 35 15.36 18.79 1.57
CA VAL A 35 14.67 17.72 0.83
C VAL A 35 14.67 16.42 1.63
N PHE A 36 15.82 16.05 2.22
CA PHE A 36 15.92 14.86 3.05
C PHE A 36 15.00 14.95 4.26
N ILE A 37 15.08 16.05 5.03
CA ILE A 37 14.29 16.26 6.26
C ILE A 37 12.79 16.31 5.93
N LEU A 38 12.40 17.05 4.88
CA LEU A 38 11.00 17.14 4.46
C LEU A 38 10.45 15.78 4.04
N SER A 39 11.18 15.05 3.19
CA SER A 39 10.79 13.70 2.76
C SER A 39 10.72 12.75 3.95
N PHE A 40 11.71 12.80 4.84
CA PHE A 40 11.79 11.93 6.01
C PHE A 40 10.59 12.15 6.93
N ILE A 41 10.31 13.40 7.30
CA ILE A 41 9.16 13.75 8.15
C ILE A 41 7.86 13.32 7.47
N CYS A 42 7.70 13.61 6.17
CA CYS A 42 6.52 13.27 5.39
C CYS A 42 6.23 11.75 5.42
N PHE A 43 7.21 10.93 5.03
CA PHE A 43 7.02 9.48 4.91
C PHE A 43 7.11 8.75 6.25
N TYR A 44 7.84 9.26 7.24
CA TYR A 44 7.90 8.65 8.57
C TYR A 44 6.61 8.86 9.36
N LEU A 45 6.05 10.08 9.35
CA LEU A 45 4.90 10.44 10.18
C LEU A 45 3.56 10.22 9.49
N PHE A 46 3.43 10.62 8.21
CA PHE A 46 2.13 10.68 7.54
C PHE A 46 1.92 9.55 6.54
N PHE A 47 2.94 9.25 5.71
CA PHE A 47 2.80 8.29 4.59
C PHE A 47 3.48 6.93 4.84
N ASN A 48 3.74 6.55 6.09
CA ASN A 48 4.43 5.29 6.40
C ASN A 48 3.65 4.03 5.99
N TYR A 49 2.33 4.15 5.78
CA TYR A 49 1.49 3.06 5.30
C TYR A 49 1.86 2.59 3.89
N ILE A 50 2.55 3.44 3.09
CA ILE A 50 3.04 3.08 1.76
C ILE A 50 4.09 1.98 1.86
N PHE A 51 5.00 2.07 2.84
CA PHE A 51 6.01 1.05 3.09
C PHE A 51 5.37 -0.28 3.47
N PHE A 52 4.40 -0.25 4.40
CA PHE A 52 3.64 -1.43 4.79
C PHE A 52 2.90 -2.07 3.61
N TYR A 53 2.26 -1.26 2.76
CA TYR A 53 1.56 -1.76 1.59
C TYR A 53 2.51 -2.43 0.60
N GLN A 54 3.62 -1.77 0.24
CA GLN A 54 4.57 -2.29 -0.75
C GLN A 54 5.28 -3.56 -0.26
N GLU A 55 5.69 -3.61 1.02
CA GLU A 55 6.24 -4.83 1.62
C GLU A 55 5.26 -6.01 1.56
N ASN A 56 3.96 -5.75 1.72
CA ASN A 56 2.93 -6.79 1.63
C ASN A 56 2.52 -7.16 0.20
N GLN A 57 2.98 -6.45 -0.84
CA GLN A 57 2.69 -6.80 -2.23
C GLN A 57 3.75 -7.72 -2.84
N THR A 58 5.02 -7.54 -2.47
CA THR A 58 6.13 -8.24 -3.11
C THR A 58 7.07 -8.83 -2.06
N LEU A 59 7.32 -10.14 -2.16
CA LEU A 59 8.32 -10.81 -1.34
C LEU A 59 9.60 -11.04 -2.14
N PHE A 60 10.70 -10.41 -1.73
CA PHE A 60 12.00 -10.68 -2.34
C PHE A 60 12.59 -11.99 -1.78
N ILE A 61 12.91 -12.91 -2.70
CA ILE A 61 13.36 -14.27 -2.37
C ILE A 61 14.81 -14.43 -2.87
N PHE A 62 15.73 -14.76 -1.96
CA PHE A 62 17.12 -15.04 -2.29
C PHE A 62 17.25 -16.41 -2.98
N SER A 63 16.97 -16.46 -4.29
CA SER A 63 17.09 -17.66 -5.13
C SER A 63 17.42 -17.33 -6.59
N CYS A 64 18.08 -18.28 -7.26
CA CYS A 64 18.37 -18.19 -8.69
C CYS A 64 17.07 -18.16 -9.52
N ASP A 65 16.06 -18.95 -9.15
CA ASP A 65 14.77 -19.00 -9.85
C ASP A 65 14.08 -17.64 -9.83
N TYR A 66 14.09 -16.96 -8.67
CA TYR A 66 13.56 -15.60 -8.55
C TYR A 66 14.35 -14.62 -9.42
N PHE A 67 15.69 -14.66 -9.38
CA PHE A 67 16.53 -13.77 -10.20
C PHE A 67 16.33 -13.98 -11.72
N ASN A 68 16.20 -15.23 -12.17
CA ASN A 68 16.02 -15.58 -13.58
C ASN A 68 14.73 -14.97 -14.18
N GLN A 69 13.70 -14.72 -13.37
CA GLN A 69 12.47 -14.05 -13.83
C GLN A 69 12.69 -12.59 -14.26
N PHE A 70 13.78 -11.97 -13.81
CA PHE A 70 14.09 -10.55 -14.08
C PHE A 70 15.16 -10.36 -15.16
N VAL A 71 16.07 -11.33 -15.33
CA VAL A 71 17.15 -11.27 -16.34
C VAL A 71 16.60 -11.39 -17.76
N THR A 72 15.47 -12.05 -17.95
CA THR A 72 14.91 -12.38 -19.28
C THR A 72 14.22 -11.19 -19.97
N LYS A 73 13.96 -10.09 -19.26
CA LYS A 73 13.19 -8.95 -19.76
C LYS A 73 13.93 -7.62 -19.57
N PRO A 74 13.86 -6.70 -20.56
CA PRO A 74 14.47 -5.37 -20.43
C PRO A 74 13.86 -4.60 -19.26
N GLY A 75 14.69 -4.02 -18.40
CA GLY A 75 14.25 -3.35 -17.18
C GLY A 75 13.94 -4.28 -16.00
N GLY A 76 14.02 -5.60 -16.17
CA GLY A 76 13.78 -6.53 -15.07
C GLY A 76 14.85 -6.45 -13.99
N LEU A 77 16.12 -6.22 -14.34
CA LEU A 77 17.20 -5.99 -13.37
C LEU A 77 16.98 -4.73 -12.51
N LEU A 78 16.35 -3.69 -13.08
CA LEU A 78 15.92 -2.52 -12.34
C LEU A 78 14.80 -2.86 -11.34
N GLU A 79 13.81 -3.66 -11.75
CA GLU A 79 12.77 -4.15 -10.85
C GLU A 79 13.35 -5.02 -9.72
N TYR A 80 14.27 -5.94 -10.04
CA TYR A 80 14.97 -6.78 -9.07
C TYR A 80 15.71 -5.95 -8.02
N ALA A 81 16.47 -4.93 -8.46
CA ALA A 81 17.17 -4.02 -7.57
C ALA A 81 16.20 -3.20 -6.69
N GLY A 82 15.07 -2.77 -7.25
CA GLY A 82 14.02 -2.11 -6.48
C GLY A 82 13.39 -3.00 -5.43
N ASN A 83 13.07 -4.25 -5.78
CA ASN A 83 12.51 -5.25 -4.86
C ASN A 83 13.48 -5.61 -3.73
N PHE A 84 14.78 -5.68 -4.01
CA PHE A 84 15.81 -5.87 -3.00
C PHE A 84 15.83 -4.74 -1.98
N ILE A 85 15.82 -3.48 -2.44
CA ILE A 85 15.80 -2.31 -1.56
C ILE A 85 14.47 -2.23 -0.79
N ALA A 86 13.35 -2.59 -1.44
CA ALA A 86 12.02 -2.55 -0.87
C ALA A 86 11.85 -3.47 0.34
N GLN A 87 12.66 -4.52 0.52
CA GLN A 87 12.67 -5.35 1.74
C GLN A 87 12.80 -4.50 3.01
N GLY A 88 13.50 -3.37 2.91
CA GLY A 88 13.64 -2.41 4.00
C GLY A 88 12.33 -1.81 4.52
N PHE A 89 11.26 -1.86 3.73
CA PHE A 89 9.97 -1.29 4.05
C PHE A 89 9.23 -2.02 5.17
N PHE A 90 9.76 -3.18 5.60
CA PHE A 90 9.39 -3.80 6.88
C PHE A 90 9.48 -2.82 8.07
N SER A 91 10.45 -1.89 8.05
CA SER A 91 10.60 -0.85 9.08
C SER A 91 10.23 0.54 8.54
N LYS A 92 9.29 1.21 9.23
CA LYS A 92 8.90 2.60 8.89
C LYS A 92 10.07 3.58 8.91
N LEU A 93 11.05 3.37 9.79
CA LEU A 93 12.22 4.24 9.91
C LEU A 93 13.15 4.03 8.72
N TYR A 94 13.48 2.77 8.44
CA TYR A 94 14.40 2.42 7.38
C TYR A 94 13.84 2.78 5.99
N GLY A 95 12.55 2.51 5.76
CA GLY A 95 11.87 2.93 4.53
C GLY A 95 11.89 4.44 4.31
N ALA A 96 11.60 5.22 5.35
CA ALA A 96 11.66 6.69 5.29
C ALA A 96 13.08 7.21 5.01
N VAL A 97 14.11 6.64 5.65
CA VAL A 97 15.51 6.99 5.40
C VAL A 97 15.91 6.70 3.96
N ILE A 98 15.63 5.50 3.44
CA ILE A 98 16.05 5.14 2.07
C ILE A 98 15.39 6.05 1.04
N VAL A 99 14.06 6.22 1.11
CA VAL A 99 13.34 7.05 0.13
C VAL A 99 13.85 8.49 0.16
N SER A 100 14.08 9.03 1.36
CA SER A 100 14.58 10.40 1.52
C SER A 100 16.01 10.56 0.99
N ALA A 101 16.88 9.58 1.27
CA ALA A 101 18.24 9.56 0.74
C ALA A 101 18.24 9.46 -0.79
N LEU A 102 17.36 8.62 -1.35
CA LEU A 102 17.23 8.44 -2.79
C LEU A 102 16.72 9.71 -3.48
N PHE A 103 15.74 10.40 -2.91
CA PHE A 103 15.26 11.68 -3.44
C PHE A 103 16.32 12.78 -3.38
N SER A 104 17.08 12.87 -2.29
CA SER A 104 18.21 13.80 -2.23
C SER A 104 19.29 13.45 -3.26
N LEU A 105 19.58 12.16 -3.47
CA LEU A 105 20.53 11.73 -4.50
C LEU A 105 20.04 12.08 -5.91
N ILE A 106 18.78 11.83 -6.23
CA ILE A 106 18.19 12.20 -7.52
C ILE A 106 18.22 13.72 -7.69
N ALA A 107 17.81 14.49 -6.68
CA ALA A 107 17.87 15.95 -6.72
C ALA A 107 19.30 16.46 -6.98
N LEU A 108 20.32 15.84 -6.38
CA LEU A 108 21.72 16.16 -6.64
C LEU A 108 22.12 15.87 -8.09
N VAL A 109 21.70 14.75 -8.67
CA VAL A 109 22.00 14.40 -10.06
C VAL A 109 21.39 15.41 -11.03
N TYR A 110 20.11 15.74 -10.85
CA TYR A 110 19.42 16.71 -11.70
C TYR A 110 19.93 18.14 -11.50
N TYR A 111 20.34 18.52 -10.28
CA TYR A 111 21.11 19.73 -10.04
C TYR A 111 22.39 19.75 -10.89
N ARG A 112 23.16 18.66 -10.89
CA ARG A 112 24.44 18.60 -11.62
C ARG A 112 24.21 18.74 -13.13
N ILE A 113 23.15 18.13 -13.67
CA ILE A 113 22.75 18.28 -15.07
C ILE A 113 22.45 19.76 -15.40
N ALA A 114 21.70 20.44 -14.52
CA ALA A 114 21.38 21.84 -14.72
C ALA A 114 22.63 22.73 -14.61
N ALA A 115 23.48 22.50 -13.59
CA ALA A 115 24.70 23.25 -13.34
C ALA A 115 25.79 23.07 -14.41
N THR A 116 25.77 21.99 -15.20
CA THR A 116 26.67 21.82 -16.35
C THR A 116 26.25 22.63 -17.57
N ASN A 117 24.96 22.96 -17.70
CA ASN A 117 24.41 23.68 -18.86
C ASN A 117 24.18 25.18 -18.60
N LEU A 118 24.25 25.61 -17.34
CA LEU A 118 23.96 26.96 -16.91
C LEU A 118 25.20 27.62 -16.30
N GLU A 119 25.52 28.84 -16.75
CA GLU A 119 26.61 29.65 -16.18
C GLU A 119 26.26 30.15 -14.77
N ASP A 120 24.97 30.45 -14.53
CA ASP A 120 24.45 30.92 -13.24
C ASP A 120 24.02 29.75 -12.33
N ARG A 121 24.40 29.83 -11.04
CA ARG A 121 24.10 28.78 -10.04
C ARG A 121 22.69 28.84 -9.43
N THR A 122 21.87 29.81 -9.82
CA THR A 122 20.55 30.08 -9.24
C THR A 122 19.49 29.07 -9.71
N PHE A 123 19.32 28.94 -11.02
CA PHE A 123 18.36 28.02 -11.63
C PHE A 123 18.62 26.53 -11.35
N PRO A 124 19.89 26.04 -11.31
CA PRO A 124 20.15 24.65 -10.93
C PRO A 124 19.58 24.26 -9.56
N LEU A 125 19.61 25.18 -8.58
CA LEU A 125 19.04 24.94 -7.24
C LEU A 125 17.51 24.78 -7.32
N LEU A 126 16.82 25.65 -8.06
CA LEU A 126 15.38 25.56 -8.26
C LEU A 126 14.98 24.25 -8.97
N MET A 127 15.72 23.84 -10.00
CA MET A 127 15.45 22.59 -10.72
C MET A 127 15.64 21.35 -9.82
N ALA A 128 16.61 21.39 -8.89
CA ALA A 128 16.80 20.33 -7.89
C ALA A 128 15.58 20.21 -6.96
N VAL A 129 15.08 21.34 -6.46
CA VAL A 129 13.89 21.41 -5.60
C VAL A 129 12.67 20.90 -6.35
N LEU A 130 12.43 21.36 -7.58
CA LEU A 130 11.33 20.88 -8.42
C LEU A 130 11.38 19.37 -8.60
N THR A 131 12.55 18.82 -8.96
CA THR A 131 12.75 17.38 -9.14
C THR A 131 12.39 16.61 -7.86
N ALA A 132 12.89 17.05 -6.70
CA ALA A 132 12.57 16.42 -5.42
C ALA A 132 11.08 16.49 -5.09
N CYS A 133 10.45 17.65 -5.27
CA CYS A 133 9.03 17.85 -4.99
C CYS A 133 8.13 16.96 -5.86
N PHE A 134 8.44 16.82 -7.15
CA PHE A 134 7.74 15.90 -8.04
C PHE A 134 7.84 14.44 -7.58
N LEU A 135 9.03 14.00 -7.14
CA LEU A 135 9.26 12.66 -6.61
C LEU A 135 8.50 12.41 -5.31
N ILE A 136 8.51 13.39 -4.38
CA ILE A 136 7.75 13.31 -3.13
C ILE A 136 6.25 13.16 -3.42
N LEU A 137 5.72 13.94 -4.35
CA LEU A 137 4.29 13.91 -4.71
C LEU A 137 3.89 12.58 -5.36
N ILE A 138 4.66 12.08 -6.33
CA ILE A 138 4.31 10.84 -7.03
C ILE A 138 4.41 9.62 -6.10
N GLN A 139 5.35 9.63 -5.16
CA GLN A 139 5.56 8.55 -4.18
C GLN A 139 4.40 8.41 -3.18
N THR A 140 3.51 9.40 -3.07
CA THR A 140 2.28 9.26 -2.27
C THR A 140 1.32 8.20 -2.82
N ASN A 141 1.47 7.78 -4.09
CA ASN A 141 0.72 6.67 -4.63
C ASN A 141 1.30 5.33 -4.16
N ILE A 142 0.48 4.52 -3.48
CA ILE A 142 0.87 3.19 -2.96
C ILE A 142 1.42 2.24 -4.04
N ASN A 143 1.02 2.41 -5.30
CA ASN A 143 1.45 1.60 -6.44
C ASN A 143 2.70 2.15 -7.15
N TYR A 144 3.24 3.28 -6.70
CA TYR A 144 4.52 3.80 -7.19
C TYR A 144 5.68 3.14 -6.43
N LEU A 145 6.23 2.10 -7.04
CA LEU A 145 7.22 1.19 -6.46
C LEU A 145 8.65 1.75 -6.47
N MET A 146 9.53 1.19 -5.63
CA MET A 146 10.91 1.66 -5.43
C MET A 146 11.77 1.64 -6.70
N HIS A 147 11.62 0.64 -7.57
CA HIS A 147 12.38 0.55 -8.83
C HIS A 147 12.13 1.76 -9.74
N ASN A 148 11.00 2.43 -9.62
CA ASN A 148 10.70 3.61 -10.42
C ASN A 148 11.65 4.77 -10.08
N ASN A 149 11.96 4.96 -8.79
CA ASN A 149 12.92 5.97 -8.33
C ASN A 149 14.34 5.63 -8.79
N LEU A 150 14.72 4.36 -8.73
CA LEU A 150 16.00 3.90 -9.28
C LEU A 150 16.08 4.16 -10.79
N GLY A 151 14.97 3.99 -11.52
CA GLY A 151 14.88 4.28 -12.95
C GLY A 151 15.22 5.75 -13.25
N PHE A 152 14.58 6.70 -12.55
CA PHE A 152 14.90 8.13 -12.70
C PHE A 152 16.33 8.49 -12.27
N LEU A 153 16.87 7.81 -11.25
CA LEU A 153 18.25 7.98 -10.84
C LEU A 153 19.21 7.55 -11.95
N LEU A 154 19.03 6.36 -12.51
CA LEU A 154 19.88 5.81 -13.56
C LEU A 154 19.76 6.61 -14.87
N THR A 155 18.54 6.99 -15.26
CA THR A 155 18.29 7.92 -16.38
C THR A 155 19.01 9.24 -16.18
N GLY A 156 18.94 9.81 -14.98
CA GLY A 156 19.65 11.03 -14.63
C GLY A 156 21.17 10.88 -14.69
N TRP A 157 21.73 9.78 -14.18
CA TRP A 157 23.17 9.52 -14.26
C TRP A 157 23.66 9.34 -15.70
N TYR A 158 22.93 8.59 -16.51
CA TYR A 158 23.29 8.37 -17.91
C TYR A 158 23.21 9.69 -18.72
N PHE A 159 22.21 10.52 -18.43
CA PHE A 159 22.11 11.85 -19.00
C PHE A 159 23.20 12.81 -18.51
N LEU A 160 23.52 12.80 -17.22
CA LEU A 160 24.62 13.59 -16.68
C LEU A 160 25.96 13.22 -17.33
N PHE A 161 26.21 11.93 -17.57
CA PHE A 161 27.39 11.46 -18.28
C PHE A 161 27.45 12.01 -19.71
N THR A 162 26.30 12.07 -20.39
CA THR A 162 26.17 12.65 -21.74
C THR A 162 26.52 14.15 -21.76
N VAL A 163 26.02 14.91 -20.79
CA VAL A 163 26.17 16.39 -20.77
C VAL A 163 27.53 16.84 -20.21
N ARG A 164 28.14 16.05 -19.32
CA ARG A 164 29.38 16.45 -18.63
C ARG A 164 30.59 16.58 -19.56
N SER A 165 30.60 15.89 -20.70
CA SER A 165 31.70 15.94 -21.64
C SER A 165 31.20 15.76 -23.08
N ASP A 166 31.47 16.74 -23.92
CA ASP A 166 31.11 16.71 -25.34
C ASP A 166 32.26 16.22 -26.25
N ARG A 167 33.17 15.40 -25.69
CA ARG A 167 34.26 14.80 -26.46
C ARG A 167 33.70 13.72 -27.40
N MET A 168 34.30 13.55 -28.58
CA MET A 168 33.90 12.51 -29.52
C MET A 168 33.86 11.10 -28.88
N ARG A 169 34.82 10.78 -28.00
CA ARG A 169 34.85 9.50 -27.28
C ARG A 169 33.62 9.30 -26.38
N THR A 170 33.18 10.32 -25.65
CA THR A 170 32.01 10.19 -24.76
C THR A 170 30.71 10.08 -25.54
N ARG A 171 30.59 10.81 -26.66
CA ARG A 171 29.47 10.68 -27.60
C ARG A 171 29.34 9.25 -28.15
N ILE A 172 30.44 8.68 -28.63
CA ILE A 172 30.45 7.30 -29.15
C ILE A 172 30.09 6.30 -28.04
N LEU A 173 30.65 6.44 -26.84
CA LEU A 173 30.35 5.55 -25.71
C LEU A 173 28.87 5.59 -25.31
N VAL A 174 28.26 6.77 -25.25
CA VAL A 174 26.82 6.93 -24.95
C VAL A 174 25.93 6.24 -25.99
N ILE A 175 26.34 6.28 -27.26
CA ILE A 175 25.59 5.66 -28.34
C ILE A 175 25.72 4.13 -28.28
N ILE A 176 26.95 3.61 -28.09
CA ILE A 176 27.23 2.17 -28.02
C ILE A 176 26.62 1.52 -26.78
N LEU A 177 26.59 2.21 -25.64
CA LEU A 177 26.07 1.66 -24.37
C LEU A 177 24.54 1.71 -24.27
N PHE A 178 23.84 2.37 -25.21
CA PHE A 178 22.38 2.48 -25.16
C PHE A 178 21.64 1.13 -25.12
N PRO A 179 21.97 0.12 -25.95
CA PRO A 179 21.28 -1.19 -25.90
C PRO A 179 21.42 -1.87 -24.53
N LEU A 180 22.61 -1.78 -23.91
CA LEU A 180 22.86 -2.29 -22.57
C LEU A 180 22.07 -1.49 -21.52
N PHE A 181 22.00 -0.16 -21.66
CA PHE A 181 21.22 0.69 -20.77
C PHE A 181 19.71 0.39 -20.86
N TYR A 182 19.19 0.15 -22.06
CA TYR A 182 17.82 -0.29 -22.28
C TYR A 182 17.56 -1.68 -21.68
N TYR A 183 18.49 -2.63 -21.83
CA TYR A 183 18.38 -3.92 -21.14
C TYR A 183 18.28 -3.77 -19.62
N LEU A 184 19.09 -2.90 -19.02
CA LEU A 184 19.10 -2.69 -17.57
C LEU A 184 17.86 -1.96 -17.04
N THR A 185 17.34 -0.98 -17.80
CA THR A 185 16.35 -0.01 -17.28
C THR A 185 15.01 -0.02 -18.01
N GLY A 186 14.89 -0.72 -19.13
CA GLY A 186 13.68 -0.82 -19.94
C GLY A 186 13.19 0.54 -20.44
N ALA A 187 11.91 0.81 -20.24
CA ALA A 187 11.25 2.05 -20.65
C ALA A 187 11.88 3.33 -20.09
N TYR A 188 12.65 3.27 -18.99
CA TYR A 188 13.41 4.42 -18.47
C TYR A 188 14.52 4.89 -19.43
N ALA A 189 15.07 4.01 -20.26
CA ALA A 189 15.98 4.39 -21.34
C ALA A 189 15.27 5.18 -22.45
N LEU A 190 13.95 5.02 -22.62
CA LEU A 190 13.16 5.84 -23.55
C LEU A 190 12.92 7.25 -23.00
N ILE A 191 12.82 7.41 -21.68
CA ILE A 191 12.82 8.74 -21.04
C ILE A 191 14.16 9.43 -21.30
N TYR A 192 15.28 8.70 -21.12
CA TYR A 192 16.60 9.19 -21.50
C TYR A 192 16.67 9.59 -22.98
N LEU A 193 16.15 8.77 -23.89
CA LEU A 193 16.11 9.07 -25.32
C LEU A 193 15.33 10.38 -25.58
N GLY A 194 14.19 10.58 -24.94
CA GLY A 194 13.43 11.83 -24.99
C GLY A 194 14.24 13.04 -24.49
N MET A 195 14.93 12.91 -23.36
CA MET A 195 15.84 13.95 -22.86
C MET A 195 16.97 14.25 -23.86
N PHE A 196 17.57 13.23 -24.45
CA PHE A 196 18.64 13.37 -25.45
C PHE A 196 18.16 14.09 -26.71
N ILE A 197 16.97 13.73 -27.22
CA ILE A 197 16.34 14.40 -28.35
C ILE A 197 16.14 15.88 -28.04
N CYS A 198 15.52 16.22 -26.90
CA CYS A 198 15.34 17.62 -26.49
C CYS A 198 16.67 18.37 -26.42
N TYR A 199 17.70 17.77 -25.82
CA TYR A 199 19.02 18.38 -25.66
C TYR A 199 19.72 18.68 -27.00
N ARG A 200 19.78 17.70 -27.91
CA ARG A 200 20.47 17.85 -29.20
C ARG A 200 19.70 18.73 -30.19
N LEU A 201 18.35 18.70 -30.16
CA LEU A 201 17.53 19.61 -30.96
C LEU A 201 17.80 21.08 -30.61
N LEU A 202 17.90 21.41 -29.32
CA LEU A 202 18.19 22.77 -28.86
C LEU A 202 19.58 23.26 -29.29
N ARG A 203 20.54 22.33 -29.47
CA ARG A 203 21.89 22.61 -29.97
C ARG A 203 22.04 22.53 -31.48
N LYS A 204 20.98 22.15 -32.21
CA LYS A 204 20.96 21.96 -33.67
C LYS A 204 21.96 20.89 -34.16
N GLU A 205 22.18 19.85 -33.35
CA GLU A 205 23.11 18.75 -33.64
C GLU A 205 22.35 17.48 -34.05
N PHE A 206 22.05 17.33 -35.34
CA PHE A 206 21.13 16.29 -35.81
C PHE A 206 21.77 14.92 -36.02
N LEU A 207 23.07 14.84 -36.30
CA LEU A 207 23.71 13.56 -36.66
C LEU A 207 23.66 12.54 -35.52
N ASP A 208 24.08 12.92 -34.30
CA ASP A 208 24.03 12.01 -33.15
C ASP A 208 22.61 11.61 -32.78
N LEU A 209 21.67 12.54 -32.96
CA LEU A 209 20.25 12.30 -32.72
C LEU A 209 19.74 11.20 -33.65
N LEU A 210 20.03 11.30 -34.95
CA LEU A 210 19.62 10.29 -35.93
C LEU A 210 20.27 8.93 -35.64
N ILE A 211 21.56 8.91 -35.31
CA ILE A 211 22.29 7.67 -34.98
C ILE A 211 21.70 7.01 -33.72
N LEU A 212 21.48 7.76 -32.65
CA LEU A 212 20.94 7.20 -31.41
C LEU A 212 19.50 6.71 -31.57
N VAL A 213 18.66 7.44 -32.31
CA VAL A 213 17.28 7.02 -32.60
C VAL A 213 17.27 5.73 -33.43
N LEU A 214 18.16 5.61 -34.42
CA LEU A 214 18.32 4.38 -35.20
C LEU A 214 18.75 3.20 -34.31
N ILE A 215 19.76 3.38 -33.46
CA ILE A 215 20.23 2.34 -32.54
C ILE A 215 19.15 1.97 -31.52
N ALA A 216 18.39 2.95 -31.02
CA ALA A 216 17.27 2.69 -30.14
C ALA A 216 16.19 1.86 -30.83
N GLY A 217 15.81 2.23 -32.06
CA GLY A 217 14.85 1.47 -32.87
C GLY A 217 15.32 0.03 -33.13
N LEU A 218 16.59 -0.15 -33.51
CA LEU A 218 17.19 -1.47 -33.71
C LEU A 218 17.23 -2.28 -32.40
N SER A 219 17.59 -1.65 -31.29
CA SER A 219 17.60 -2.30 -29.97
C SER A 219 16.22 -2.83 -29.62
N LEU A 220 15.18 -2.01 -29.77
CA LEU A 220 13.80 -2.42 -29.49
C LEU A 220 13.37 -3.60 -30.39
N LEU A 221 13.76 -3.59 -31.67
CA LEU A 221 13.47 -4.70 -32.60
C LEU A 221 14.20 -5.99 -32.20
N VAL A 222 15.46 -5.90 -31.78
CA VAL A 222 16.25 -7.06 -31.31
C VAL A 222 15.63 -7.63 -30.02
N PHE A 223 15.28 -6.78 -29.05
CA PHE A 223 14.65 -7.23 -27.81
C PHE A 223 13.28 -7.87 -28.06
N LYS A 224 12.49 -7.30 -28.98
CA LYS A 224 11.19 -7.86 -29.37
C LYS A 224 11.34 -9.19 -30.10
N ASN A 225 12.16 -9.27 -31.15
CA ASN A 225 12.12 -10.39 -32.10
C ASN A 225 13.12 -11.51 -31.77
N ILE A 226 14.14 -11.24 -30.95
CA ILE A 226 15.26 -12.19 -30.74
C ILE A 226 15.42 -12.53 -29.26
N ILE A 227 15.47 -11.53 -28.37
CA ILE A 227 15.87 -11.76 -26.96
C ILE A 227 14.68 -12.10 -26.06
N SER A 228 13.68 -11.23 -25.96
CA SER A 228 12.62 -11.33 -24.95
C SER A 228 11.28 -11.83 -25.50
N LEU A 229 11.05 -11.76 -26.82
CA LEU A 229 9.81 -12.23 -27.48
C LEU A 229 8.53 -11.64 -26.88
N GLN A 230 8.60 -10.42 -26.36
CA GLN A 230 7.52 -9.72 -25.68
C GLN A 230 6.70 -8.83 -26.61
N PRO A 231 5.41 -8.56 -26.29
CA PRO A 231 4.60 -7.63 -27.06
C PRO A 231 5.16 -6.20 -26.98
N TRP A 232 4.83 -5.38 -27.97
CA TRP A 232 5.25 -3.97 -28.03
C TRP A 232 4.86 -3.17 -26.78
N SER A 233 3.74 -3.49 -26.14
CA SER A 233 3.31 -2.85 -24.90
C SER A 233 4.36 -2.99 -23.80
N ASP A 234 4.90 -4.19 -23.61
CA ASP A 234 5.84 -4.46 -22.52
C ASP A 234 7.21 -3.87 -22.85
N ILE A 235 7.67 -4.02 -24.09
CA ILE A 235 8.91 -3.41 -24.59
C ILE A 235 8.93 -1.88 -24.42
N ILE A 236 7.80 -1.21 -24.60
CA ILE A 236 7.71 0.27 -24.54
C ILE A 236 7.43 0.79 -23.13
N TYR A 237 6.59 0.10 -22.35
CA TYR A 237 6.09 0.62 -21.08
C TYR A 237 6.71 -0.03 -19.85
N TYR A 238 7.18 -1.28 -19.89
CA TYR A 238 7.75 -1.92 -18.71
C TYR A 238 9.16 -1.38 -18.41
N PRO A 239 9.53 -1.09 -17.14
CA PRO A 239 8.78 -1.29 -15.89
C PRO A 239 8.11 0.00 -15.34
N LEU A 240 7.66 0.94 -16.19
CA LEU A 240 7.00 2.18 -15.74
C LEU A 240 5.70 1.89 -14.98
N PRO A 241 5.27 2.82 -14.09
CA PRO A 241 4.00 2.68 -13.39
C PRO A 241 2.82 2.61 -14.38
N SER A 242 1.89 1.68 -14.17
CA SER A 242 0.66 1.66 -14.97
C SER A 242 -0.16 2.92 -14.73
N ARG A 243 -0.77 3.44 -15.80
CA ARG A 243 -1.67 4.60 -15.76
C ARG A 243 -2.91 4.31 -14.93
N ASP A 244 -3.37 3.06 -14.90
CA ASP A 244 -4.59 2.64 -14.22
C ASP A 244 -4.45 2.67 -12.69
N TYR A 245 -3.22 2.74 -12.19
CA TYR A 245 -2.93 2.86 -10.77
C TYR A 245 -3.09 4.28 -10.22
N PHE A 246 -3.30 5.28 -11.08
CA PHE A 246 -3.47 6.67 -10.70
C PHE A 246 -4.94 7.06 -10.90
N ILE A 247 -5.58 7.53 -9.82
CA ILE A 247 -6.95 8.12 -9.89
C ILE A 247 -7.02 9.20 -10.97
N ARG A 248 -5.91 9.92 -11.17
CA ARG A 248 -5.75 10.94 -12.21
C ARG A 248 -4.55 10.57 -13.09
N PRO A 249 -4.74 9.78 -14.17
CA PRO A 249 -3.65 9.31 -15.02
C PRO A 249 -2.81 10.42 -15.66
N TRP A 250 -3.38 11.62 -15.82
CA TRP A 250 -2.67 12.79 -16.36
C TRP A 250 -1.52 13.26 -15.44
N LEU A 251 -1.59 13.01 -14.12
CA LEU A 251 -0.50 13.34 -13.19
C LEU A 251 0.77 12.56 -13.52
N LEU A 252 0.64 11.27 -13.83
CA LEU A 252 1.77 10.45 -14.24
C LEU A 252 2.34 10.94 -15.57
N ARG A 253 1.49 11.30 -16.55
CA ARG A 253 1.95 11.84 -17.84
C ARG A 253 2.69 13.16 -17.68
N PHE A 254 2.16 14.06 -16.85
CA PHE A 254 2.80 15.35 -16.55
C PHE A 254 4.15 15.17 -15.85
N PHE A 255 4.22 14.25 -14.89
CA PHE A 255 5.46 13.87 -14.23
C PHE A 255 6.51 13.31 -15.21
N LEU A 256 6.14 12.36 -16.07
CA LEU A 256 7.04 11.82 -17.09
C LEU A 256 7.49 12.90 -18.09
N LEU A 257 6.57 13.77 -18.51
CA LEU A 257 6.85 14.87 -19.43
C LEU A 257 7.83 15.88 -18.81
N PHE A 258 7.72 16.18 -17.52
CA PHE A 258 8.67 17.03 -16.81
C PHE A 258 10.10 16.49 -16.92
N PHE A 259 10.31 15.18 -16.74
CA PHE A 259 11.63 14.57 -16.89
C PHE A 259 12.12 14.56 -18.33
N ILE A 260 11.26 14.21 -19.30
CA ILE A 260 11.61 14.23 -20.74
C ILE A 260 12.03 15.64 -21.18
N LEU A 261 11.26 16.66 -20.79
CA LEU A 261 11.50 18.06 -21.14
C LEU A 261 12.52 18.75 -20.23
N TYR A 262 13.09 18.05 -19.24
CA TYR A 262 14.03 18.63 -18.27
C TYR A 262 15.19 19.39 -18.95
N PRO A 263 15.85 18.87 -20.01
CA PRO A 263 16.93 19.61 -20.69
C PRO A 263 16.44 20.90 -21.35
N ALA A 264 15.21 20.89 -21.89
CA ALA A 264 14.61 22.09 -22.47
C ALA A 264 14.28 23.13 -21.40
N LEU A 265 13.72 22.70 -20.26
CA LEU A 265 13.46 23.58 -19.12
C LEU A 265 14.75 24.24 -18.62
N VAL A 266 15.84 23.47 -18.52
CA VAL A 266 17.17 24.00 -18.16
C VAL A 266 17.66 25.02 -19.20
N TYR A 267 17.55 24.72 -20.50
CA TYR A 267 17.98 25.62 -21.57
C TYR A 267 17.22 26.96 -21.55
N PHE A 268 15.88 26.90 -21.46
CA PHE A 268 15.05 28.11 -21.40
C PHE A 268 15.25 28.89 -20.10
N ALA A 269 15.48 28.21 -18.97
CA ALA A 269 15.83 28.87 -17.72
C ALA A 269 17.12 29.70 -17.85
N GLY A 270 18.12 29.21 -18.61
CA GLY A 270 19.36 29.95 -18.90
C GLY A 270 19.17 31.21 -19.76
N SER A 271 18.05 31.31 -20.47
CA SER A 271 17.72 32.51 -21.26
C SER A 271 17.15 33.65 -20.39
N ILE A 272 16.75 33.37 -19.15
CA ILE A 272 16.16 34.34 -18.24
C ILE A 272 17.26 35.07 -17.46
N LYS A 273 17.42 36.37 -17.69
CA LYS A 273 18.39 37.21 -16.96
C LYS A 273 17.80 37.73 -15.66
N ILE A 274 18.33 37.28 -14.52
CA ILE A 274 17.97 37.79 -13.20
C ILE A 274 18.88 38.98 -12.83
N LYS A 275 18.31 40.08 -12.35
CA LYS A 275 19.10 41.21 -11.84
C LYS A 275 20.00 40.74 -10.68
N LYS A 276 21.26 41.21 -10.67
CA LYS A 276 22.30 40.77 -9.71
C LYS A 276 21.84 40.86 -8.25
N GLU A 277 21.09 41.90 -7.90
CA GLU A 277 20.53 42.12 -6.56
C GLU A 277 19.61 40.98 -6.07
N PHE A 278 18.92 40.28 -6.98
CA PHE A 278 18.00 39.18 -6.65
C PHE A 278 18.61 37.79 -6.84
N THR A 279 19.83 37.68 -7.37
CA THR A 279 20.43 36.37 -7.71
C THR A 279 20.59 35.45 -6.50
N ALA A 280 20.93 35.98 -5.32
CA ALA A 280 21.05 35.16 -4.10
C ALA A 280 19.68 34.79 -3.51
N VAL A 281 18.70 35.70 -3.57
CA VAL A 281 17.39 35.54 -2.92
C VAL A 281 16.42 34.72 -3.77
N PHE A 282 16.48 34.85 -5.09
CA PHE A 282 15.58 34.18 -6.03
C PHE A 282 15.49 32.65 -5.84
N PRO A 283 16.58 31.87 -5.80
CA PRO A 283 16.48 30.41 -5.64
C PRO A 283 15.92 30.01 -4.28
N LEU A 284 16.19 30.78 -3.23
CA LEU A 284 15.64 30.57 -1.88
C LEU A 284 14.14 30.85 -1.85
N ALA A 285 13.71 31.99 -2.41
CA ALA A 285 12.29 32.37 -2.46
C ALA A 285 11.47 31.43 -3.36
N SER A 286 11.93 31.18 -4.59
CA SER A 286 11.25 30.28 -5.54
C SER A 286 11.25 28.83 -5.04
N GLY A 287 12.37 28.34 -4.51
CA GLY A 287 12.44 27.01 -3.89
C GLY A 287 11.52 26.90 -2.67
N GLY A 288 11.47 27.94 -1.82
CA GLY A 288 10.56 28.02 -0.69
C GLY A 288 9.09 27.96 -1.12
N ILE A 289 8.70 28.71 -2.16
CA ILE A 289 7.34 28.66 -2.74
C ILE A 289 7.01 27.26 -3.24
N VAL A 290 7.92 26.60 -3.96
CA VAL A 290 7.72 25.24 -4.47
C VAL A 290 7.54 24.24 -3.31
N ILE A 291 8.35 24.35 -2.25
CA ILE A 291 8.21 23.52 -1.05
C ILE A 291 6.87 23.77 -0.35
N LEU A 292 6.46 25.03 -0.15
CA LEU A 292 5.19 25.37 0.46
C LEU A 292 4.00 24.84 -0.36
N LEU A 293 4.06 24.99 -1.69
CA LEU A 293 3.05 24.41 -2.59
C LEU A 293 3.03 22.89 -2.49
N THR A 294 4.19 22.24 -2.39
CA THR A 294 4.29 20.78 -2.21
C THR A 294 3.65 20.34 -0.91
N VAL A 295 3.95 21.03 0.21
CA VAL A 295 3.32 20.77 1.51
C VAL A 295 1.81 20.98 1.46
N PHE A 296 1.35 22.04 0.79
CA PHE A 296 -0.07 22.29 0.57
C PHE A 296 -0.72 21.12 -0.18
N ILE A 297 -0.15 20.68 -1.32
CA ILE A 297 -0.68 19.55 -2.10
C ILE A 297 -0.65 18.26 -1.26
N LEU A 298 0.43 17.98 -0.52
CA LEU A 298 0.52 16.81 0.37
C LEU A 298 -0.58 16.81 1.42
N SER A 299 -0.93 17.96 2.00
CA SER A 299 -2.03 18.05 2.97
C SER A 299 -3.40 17.75 2.34
N ARG A 300 -3.58 18.01 1.05
CA ARG A 300 -4.79 17.67 0.28
C ARG A 300 -4.82 16.21 -0.17
N VAL A 301 -3.67 15.61 -0.43
CA VAL A 301 -3.54 14.20 -0.84
C VAL A 301 -3.63 13.25 0.36
N TYR A 302 -3.15 13.67 1.54
CA TYR A 302 -3.16 12.87 2.74
C TYR A 302 -4.60 12.52 3.17
N SER A 303 -4.92 11.22 3.14
CA SER A 303 -6.16 10.69 3.69
C SER A 303 -5.92 10.07 5.06
N ARG A 304 -6.50 10.70 6.09
CA ARG A 304 -6.50 10.15 7.45
C ARG A 304 -7.20 8.79 7.51
N GLU A 305 -8.27 8.61 6.73
CA GLU A 305 -8.99 7.33 6.68
C GLU A 305 -8.11 6.20 6.14
N ASN A 306 -7.34 6.45 5.08
CA ASN A 306 -6.39 5.47 4.54
C ASN A 306 -5.30 5.12 5.57
N ALA A 307 -4.75 6.14 6.24
CA ALA A 307 -3.74 5.92 7.28
C ALA A 307 -4.29 5.05 8.43
N VAL A 308 -5.53 5.30 8.88
CA VAL A 308 -6.18 4.48 9.91
C VAL A 308 -6.48 3.07 9.38
N LEU A 309 -6.98 2.92 8.15
CA LEU A 309 -7.26 1.62 7.54
C LEU A 309 -6.01 0.73 7.48
N PHE A 310 -4.89 1.26 6.98
CA PHE A 310 -3.65 0.49 6.91
C PHE A 310 -3.06 0.19 8.29
N ASN A 311 -3.28 1.04 9.28
CA ASN A 311 -2.91 0.73 10.65
C ASN A 311 -3.76 -0.42 11.23
N ILE A 312 -5.07 -0.45 10.94
CA ILE A 312 -5.93 -1.58 11.29
C ILE A 312 -5.43 -2.85 10.60
N GLU A 313 -5.11 -2.81 9.32
CA GLU A 313 -4.58 -3.95 8.57
C GLU A 313 -3.23 -4.44 9.15
N LYS A 314 -2.36 -3.53 9.57
CA LYS A 314 -1.10 -3.87 10.25
C LYS A 314 -1.33 -4.58 11.59
N LEU A 315 -2.26 -4.08 12.40
CA LEU A 315 -2.64 -4.73 13.67
C LEU A 315 -3.27 -6.10 13.42
N PHE A 316 -4.08 -6.21 12.37
CA PHE A 316 -4.71 -7.45 11.94
C PHE A 316 -3.68 -8.53 11.57
N PHE A 317 -2.67 -8.21 10.74
CA PHE A 317 -1.60 -9.15 10.39
C PHE A 317 -0.67 -9.49 11.57
N ALA A 318 -0.58 -8.61 12.56
CA ALA A 318 0.12 -8.88 13.82
C ALA A 318 -0.72 -9.71 14.81
N ALA A 319 -1.96 -10.08 14.46
CA ALA A 319 -2.94 -10.75 15.33
C ALA A 319 -3.25 -9.97 16.62
N ASP A 320 -3.13 -8.63 16.62
CA ASP A 320 -3.58 -7.77 17.71
C ASP A 320 -5.07 -7.43 17.54
N TRP A 321 -5.93 -8.42 17.84
CA TRP A 321 -7.38 -8.29 17.71
C TRP A 321 -7.95 -7.16 18.57
N ASN A 322 -7.42 -6.99 19.79
CA ASN A 322 -7.86 -5.91 20.68
C ASN A 322 -7.50 -4.54 20.11
N GLY A 323 -6.32 -4.40 19.48
CA GLY A 323 -5.91 -3.20 18.76
C GLY A 323 -6.85 -2.86 17.61
N VAL A 324 -7.20 -3.84 16.78
CA VAL A 324 -8.17 -3.69 15.67
C VAL A 324 -9.52 -3.20 16.20
N ILE A 325 -10.08 -3.87 17.22
CA ILE A 325 -11.37 -3.52 17.84
C ILE A 325 -11.34 -2.09 18.37
N ARG A 326 -10.36 -1.75 19.22
CA ARG A 326 -10.24 -0.39 19.80
C ARG A 326 -10.12 0.68 18.72
N GLN A 327 -9.33 0.43 17.67
CA GLN A 327 -9.11 1.43 16.64
C GLN A 327 -10.36 1.63 15.78
N HIS A 328 -11.02 0.55 15.37
CA HIS A 328 -12.21 0.65 14.54
C HIS A 328 -13.40 1.28 15.30
N GLU A 329 -13.62 0.94 16.57
CA GLU A 329 -14.67 1.57 17.38
C GLU A 329 -14.39 3.04 17.71
N LYS A 330 -13.12 3.46 17.73
CA LYS A 330 -12.74 4.86 17.95
C LYS A 330 -12.96 5.72 16.70
N TYR A 331 -12.52 5.23 15.54
CA TYR A 331 -12.54 6.00 14.30
C TYR A 331 -13.78 5.76 13.43
N GLN A 332 -14.52 4.67 13.66
CA GLN A 332 -15.77 4.30 12.98
C GLN A 332 -15.69 4.42 11.45
N LEU A 333 -14.64 3.83 10.85
CA LEU A 333 -14.40 3.92 9.42
C LEU A 333 -15.53 3.29 8.59
N ARG A 334 -16.09 4.06 7.65
CA ARG A 334 -17.06 3.58 6.66
C ARG A 334 -16.35 2.99 5.44
N ASN A 335 -15.65 1.88 5.66
CA ASN A 335 -14.91 1.17 4.62
C ASN A 335 -15.15 -0.34 4.76
N PRO A 336 -15.43 -1.06 3.65
CA PRO A 336 -15.81 -2.47 3.73
C PRO A 336 -14.68 -3.34 4.28
N VAL A 337 -13.42 -3.02 3.97
CA VAL A 337 -12.26 -3.76 4.48
C VAL A 337 -12.04 -3.50 5.97
N ALA A 338 -12.25 -2.27 6.44
CA ALA A 338 -12.12 -1.94 7.85
C ALA A 338 -13.18 -2.67 8.71
N GLN A 339 -14.43 -2.66 8.26
CA GLN A 339 -15.52 -3.37 8.95
C GLN A 339 -15.31 -4.88 8.91
N TYR A 340 -14.79 -5.41 7.79
CA TYR A 340 -14.39 -6.80 7.66
C TYR A 340 -13.31 -7.25 8.66
N TYR A 341 -12.22 -6.49 8.77
CA TYR A 341 -11.18 -6.78 9.77
C TYR A 341 -11.69 -6.63 11.20
N TYR A 342 -12.57 -5.67 11.47
CA TYR A 342 -13.22 -5.52 12.76
C TYR A 342 -14.04 -6.75 13.14
N ASN A 343 -14.89 -7.25 12.24
CA ASN A 343 -15.75 -8.39 12.51
C ASN A 343 -14.96 -9.70 12.67
N ILE A 344 -13.89 -9.90 11.89
CA ILE A 344 -12.98 -11.03 12.14
C ILE A 344 -12.30 -10.89 13.52
N ALA A 345 -11.81 -9.69 13.87
CA ALA A 345 -11.17 -9.49 15.18
C ALA A 345 -12.14 -9.73 16.35
N LEU A 346 -13.42 -9.35 16.20
CA LEU A 346 -14.47 -9.71 17.16
C LEU A 346 -14.65 -11.23 17.26
N SER A 347 -14.74 -11.93 16.12
CA SER A 347 -14.88 -13.39 16.11
C SER A 347 -13.67 -14.11 16.73
N GLU A 348 -12.46 -13.66 16.43
CA GLU A 348 -11.22 -14.17 17.04
C GLU A 348 -11.16 -13.94 18.56
N LYS A 349 -11.98 -13.03 19.08
CA LYS A 349 -12.15 -12.77 20.52
C LYS A 349 -13.41 -13.41 21.11
N GLY A 350 -14.27 -14.03 20.32
CA GLY A 350 -15.57 -14.55 20.75
C GLY A 350 -16.57 -13.46 21.16
N LEU A 351 -16.45 -12.27 20.55
CA LEU A 351 -17.23 -11.07 20.86
C LEU A 351 -18.14 -10.65 19.69
N LEU A 352 -18.26 -11.46 18.63
CA LEU A 352 -18.94 -11.03 17.41
C LEU A 352 -20.41 -10.69 17.67
N CYS A 353 -21.15 -11.59 18.32
CA CYS A 353 -22.56 -11.34 18.68
C CYS A 353 -22.77 -10.37 19.86
N GLU A 354 -21.70 -9.95 20.54
CA GLU A 354 -21.79 -9.02 21.67
C GLU A 354 -21.55 -7.57 21.26
N ARG A 355 -20.68 -7.37 20.26
CA ARG A 355 -20.17 -6.04 19.86
C ARG A 355 -20.34 -5.72 18.38
N LEU A 356 -21.06 -6.54 17.61
CA LEU A 356 -21.29 -6.34 16.18
C LEU A 356 -21.67 -4.90 15.85
N PHE A 357 -22.57 -4.29 16.62
CA PHE A 357 -23.11 -2.95 16.35
C PHE A 357 -22.39 -1.82 17.08
N PHE A 358 -21.23 -2.07 17.72
CA PHE A 358 -20.44 -1.02 18.37
C PHE A 358 -19.66 -0.13 17.38
N ALA A 359 -19.61 -0.59 16.12
CA ALA A 359 -19.06 0.14 14.98
C ALA A 359 -20.02 0.04 13.77
N PRO A 360 -19.89 0.91 12.77
CA PRO A 360 -20.77 0.91 11.60
C PRO A 360 -20.74 -0.43 10.84
N GLN A 361 -21.90 -0.89 10.39
CA GLN A 361 -22.08 -2.08 9.54
C GLN A 361 -22.72 -1.70 8.19
N ASP A 362 -22.23 -0.61 7.61
CA ASP A 362 -22.82 0.05 6.42
C ASP A 362 -22.83 -0.84 5.16
N TYR A 363 -22.08 -1.94 5.15
CA TYR A 363 -22.00 -2.87 4.02
C TYR A 363 -22.74 -4.19 4.25
N GLY A 364 -23.59 -4.29 5.28
CA GLY A 364 -24.39 -5.47 5.57
C GLY A 364 -23.54 -6.74 5.65
N THR A 365 -23.98 -7.84 5.06
CA THR A 365 -23.25 -9.13 5.07
C THR A 365 -21.86 -9.06 4.45
N MET A 366 -21.58 -8.07 3.59
CA MET A 366 -20.26 -7.83 3.03
C MET A 366 -19.23 -7.41 4.08
N SER A 367 -19.67 -6.88 5.23
CA SER A 367 -18.81 -6.55 6.35
C SER A 367 -18.33 -7.78 7.11
N ILE A 368 -18.93 -8.96 6.95
CA ILE A 368 -18.49 -10.20 7.62
C ILE A 368 -17.87 -11.20 6.64
N SER A 369 -18.21 -11.11 5.35
CA SER A 369 -17.65 -11.93 4.28
C SER A 369 -17.52 -11.15 2.99
N ILE A 370 -16.30 -10.97 2.49
CA ILE A 370 -16.05 -10.37 1.17
C ILE A 370 -16.47 -11.37 0.09
N PRO A 371 -17.45 -11.04 -0.78
CA PRO A 371 -17.95 -11.97 -1.79
C PRO A 371 -16.94 -12.17 -2.92
N TRP A 372 -17.00 -13.35 -3.54
CA TRP A 372 -16.28 -13.64 -4.78
C TRP A 372 -16.97 -12.93 -5.96
N ASN A 373 -16.67 -11.64 -6.16
CA ASN A 373 -17.32 -10.80 -7.17
C ASN A 373 -16.28 -10.07 -8.04
N SER A 374 -16.39 -10.24 -9.36
CA SER A 374 -15.55 -9.57 -10.38
C SER A 374 -15.53 -8.04 -10.33
N GLN A 375 -16.55 -7.41 -9.73
CA GLN A 375 -16.61 -5.96 -9.55
C GLN A 375 -15.73 -5.46 -8.37
N ILE A 376 -15.31 -6.36 -7.48
CA ILE A 376 -14.38 -6.06 -6.39
C ILE A 376 -12.96 -6.23 -6.94
N SER A 377 -12.09 -5.26 -6.69
CA SER A 377 -10.69 -5.39 -7.11
C SER A 377 -10.05 -6.64 -6.52
N ILE A 378 -9.25 -7.35 -7.31
CA ILE A 378 -8.62 -8.63 -6.95
C ILE A 378 -7.88 -8.53 -5.60
N THR A 379 -7.17 -7.42 -5.33
CA THR A 379 -6.48 -7.17 -4.06
C THR A 379 -7.41 -7.05 -2.85
N LYS A 380 -8.63 -6.52 -3.04
CA LYS A 380 -9.64 -6.48 -1.96
C LYS A 380 -10.29 -7.84 -1.79
N MET A 381 -10.61 -8.48 -2.91
CA MET A 381 -11.23 -9.79 -2.94
C MET A 381 -10.43 -10.80 -2.14
N PHE A 382 -9.13 -10.99 -2.40
CA PHE A 382 -8.33 -12.01 -1.69
C PHE A 382 -8.20 -11.83 -0.17
N ARG A 383 -8.57 -10.67 0.40
CA ARG A 383 -8.73 -10.52 1.85
C ARG A 383 -9.81 -11.44 2.42
N GLY A 384 -10.76 -11.90 1.59
CA GLY A 384 -11.80 -12.86 1.95
C GLY A 384 -11.28 -14.19 2.50
N VAL A 385 -9.99 -14.52 2.27
CA VAL A 385 -9.33 -15.71 2.83
C VAL A 385 -9.45 -15.80 4.36
N TYR A 386 -9.43 -14.66 5.05
CA TYR A 386 -9.41 -14.61 6.51
C TYR A 386 -10.75 -15.02 7.14
N PHE A 387 -11.85 -14.88 6.41
CA PHE A 387 -13.17 -15.35 6.85
C PHE A 387 -13.15 -16.87 6.95
N TYR A 388 -12.77 -17.56 5.88
CA TYR A 388 -12.68 -19.02 5.84
C TYR A 388 -11.70 -19.57 6.87
N TYR A 389 -10.55 -18.91 7.02
CA TYR A 389 -9.56 -19.30 8.02
C TYR A 389 -10.06 -19.08 9.46
N SER A 390 -10.77 -17.96 9.71
CA SER A 390 -11.31 -17.63 11.02
C SER A 390 -12.28 -18.70 11.51
N ILE A 391 -13.24 -19.07 10.65
CA ILE A 391 -14.31 -20.02 11.00
C ILE A 391 -13.88 -21.49 10.97
N GLY A 392 -12.73 -21.84 10.38
CA GLY A 392 -12.23 -23.23 10.33
C GLY A 392 -12.43 -23.96 9.01
N LEU A 393 -12.84 -23.27 7.93
CA LEU A 393 -12.84 -23.81 6.56
C LEU A 393 -11.45 -23.74 5.95
N ILE A 394 -10.52 -24.53 6.51
CA ILE A 394 -9.09 -24.51 6.18
C ILE A 394 -8.80 -24.82 4.71
N ASN A 395 -9.55 -25.75 4.12
CA ASN A 395 -9.41 -26.10 2.70
C ASN A 395 -9.77 -24.93 1.77
N GLU A 396 -10.82 -24.18 2.12
CA GLU A 396 -11.23 -23.02 1.32
C GLU A 396 -10.27 -21.85 1.54
N ALA A 397 -9.79 -21.63 2.76
CA ALA A 397 -8.72 -20.67 3.02
C ALA A 397 -7.44 -21.00 2.21
N HIS A 398 -7.10 -22.29 2.10
CA HIS A 398 -5.99 -22.74 1.26
C HIS A 398 -6.22 -22.41 -0.22
N ARG A 399 -7.42 -22.71 -0.76
CA ARG A 399 -7.76 -22.41 -2.16
C ARG A 399 -7.58 -20.92 -2.47
N TRP A 400 -8.12 -20.04 -1.62
CA TRP A 400 -7.99 -18.59 -1.79
C TRP A 400 -6.54 -18.12 -1.72
N ALA A 401 -5.76 -18.65 -0.77
CA ALA A 401 -4.34 -18.29 -0.66
C ALA A 401 -3.52 -18.79 -1.87
N PHE A 402 -3.85 -19.98 -2.39
CA PHE A 402 -3.21 -20.53 -3.58
C PHE A 402 -3.55 -19.71 -4.82
N GLU A 403 -4.82 -19.38 -5.04
CA GLU A 403 -5.24 -18.52 -6.16
C GLU A 403 -4.64 -17.11 -6.05
N SER A 404 -4.55 -16.56 -4.83
CA SER A 404 -3.83 -15.31 -4.59
C SER A 404 -2.38 -15.40 -5.02
N MET A 405 -1.68 -16.49 -4.66
CA MET A 405 -0.30 -16.73 -5.05
C MET A 405 -0.13 -16.90 -6.56
N VAL A 406 -1.05 -17.58 -7.24
CA VAL A 406 -1.01 -17.76 -8.69
C VAL A 406 -1.22 -16.43 -9.43
N ILE A 407 -2.15 -15.59 -8.97
CA ILE A 407 -2.47 -14.31 -9.64
C ILE A 407 -1.47 -13.21 -9.30
N GLN A 408 -1.07 -13.08 -8.03
CA GLN A 408 -0.26 -11.95 -7.54
C GLN A 408 1.20 -12.31 -7.30
N GLY A 409 1.57 -13.58 -7.42
CA GLY A 409 2.88 -14.07 -7.01
C GLY A 409 3.01 -14.21 -5.49
N PHE A 410 4.25 -14.39 -5.03
CA PHE A 410 4.55 -14.56 -3.62
C PHE A 410 4.46 -13.23 -2.87
N ASN A 411 3.64 -13.22 -1.80
CA ASN A 411 3.60 -12.14 -0.82
C ASN A 411 3.63 -12.71 0.60
N PRO A 412 3.93 -11.90 1.64
CA PRO A 412 4.08 -12.42 3.00
C PRO A 412 2.84 -13.16 3.51
N GLU A 413 1.64 -12.62 3.31
CA GLU A 413 0.42 -13.17 3.89
C GLU A 413 -0.04 -14.45 3.18
N ASN A 414 0.05 -14.52 1.84
CA ASN A 414 -0.36 -15.71 1.12
C ASN A 414 0.55 -16.92 1.41
N ILE A 415 1.87 -16.72 1.51
CA ILE A 415 2.79 -17.79 1.91
C ILE A 415 2.51 -18.22 3.35
N LYS A 416 2.34 -17.27 4.28
CA LYS A 416 2.01 -17.61 5.67
C LYS A 416 0.71 -18.42 5.73
N MET A 417 -0.33 -18.02 5.02
CA MET A 417 -1.60 -18.75 4.97
C MET A 417 -1.44 -20.15 4.35
N LEU A 418 -0.67 -20.29 3.26
CA LEU A 418 -0.37 -21.58 2.64
C LEU A 418 0.39 -22.51 3.59
N ILE A 419 1.37 -22.00 4.35
CA ILE A 419 2.09 -22.80 5.35
C ILE A 419 1.12 -23.25 6.44
N ARG A 420 0.38 -22.32 7.05
CA ARG A 420 -0.56 -22.60 8.15
C ARG A 420 -1.61 -23.64 7.76
N THR A 421 -2.27 -23.43 6.62
CA THR A 421 -3.31 -24.35 6.13
C THR A 421 -2.77 -25.74 5.83
N ASN A 422 -1.58 -25.86 5.21
CA ASN A 422 -0.96 -27.16 4.95
C ASN A 422 -0.50 -27.87 6.23
N LEU A 423 0.00 -27.15 7.23
CA LEU A 423 0.34 -27.72 8.54
C LEU A 423 -0.91 -28.26 9.24
N ILE A 424 -1.99 -27.48 9.28
CA ILE A 424 -3.28 -27.88 9.87
C ILE A 424 -3.88 -29.10 9.14
N ASN A 425 -3.72 -29.18 7.82
CA ASN A 425 -4.21 -30.29 7.00
C ASN A 425 -3.28 -31.51 6.97
N GLY A 426 -2.17 -31.51 7.70
CA GLY A 426 -1.21 -32.61 7.71
C GLY A 426 -0.42 -32.78 6.39
N LYS A 427 -0.46 -31.79 5.50
CA LYS A 427 0.25 -31.80 4.20
C LYS A 427 1.68 -31.28 4.35
N TYR A 428 2.47 -31.93 5.21
CA TYR A 428 3.81 -31.46 5.61
C TYR A 428 4.80 -31.32 4.45
N LYS A 429 4.75 -32.22 3.46
CA LYS A 429 5.58 -32.13 2.25
C LYS A 429 5.32 -30.84 1.45
N ILE A 430 4.07 -30.39 1.39
CA ILE A 430 3.70 -29.15 0.71
C ILE A 430 4.08 -27.94 1.58
N ALA A 431 3.79 -28.00 2.88
CA ALA A 431 4.20 -26.96 3.82
C ALA A 431 5.72 -26.70 3.77
N ALA A 432 6.54 -27.76 3.70
CA ALA A 432 7.99 -27.67 3.58
C ALA A 432 8.45 -26.85 2.36
N LYS A 433 7.76 -26.98 1.21
CA LYS A 433 8.09 -26.17 0.01
C LYS A 433 7.90 -24.67 0.27
N TYR A 434 6.79 -24.28 0.88
CA TYR A 434 6.51 -22.88 1.19
C TYR A 434 7.39 -22.35 2.33
N ILE A 435 7.69 -23.18 3.33
CA ILE A 435 8.63 -22.85 4.41
C ILE A 435 10.03 -22.57 3.83
N HIS A 436 10.49 -23.41 2.88
CA HIS A 436 11.78 -23.21 2.21
C HIS A 436 11.84 -21.87 1.47
N VAL A 437 10.77 -21.49 0.76
CA VAL A 437 10.68 -20.16 0.12
C VAL A 437 10.74 -19.04 1.16
N LEU A 438 9.96 -19.14 2.25
CA LEU A 438 9.92 -18.14 3.30
C LEU A 438 11.27 -17.99 4.03
N LYS A 439 12.00 -19.10 4.22
CA LYS A 439 13.34 -19.13 4.85
C LYS A 439 14.40 -18.41 4.02
N LYS A 440 14.23 -18.36 2.70
CA LYS A 440 15.06 -17.59 1.75
C LYS A 440 14.72 -16.10 1.72
N THR A 441 13.98 -15.58 2.70
CA THR A 441 13.76 -14.14 2.87
C THR A 441 14.68 -13.59 3.97
N LEU A 442 14.74 -12.27 4.12
CA LEU A 442 15.49 -11.65 5.22
C LEU A 442 14.63 -11.60 6.51
N HIS A 443 13.46 -10.96 6.45
CA HIS A 443 12.65 -10.65 7.62
C HIS A 443 11.78 -11.81 8.13
N TYR A 444 11.41 -12.77 7.28
CA TYR A 444 10.52 -13.87 7.67
C TYR A 444 11.25 -15.19 7.98
N ARG A 445 12.59 -15.17 8.01
CA ARG A 445 13.41 -16.37 8.23
C ARG A 445 13.15 -17.03 9.58
N SER A 446 13.09 -16.24 10.66
CA SER A 446 12.83 -16.76 12.01
C SER A 446 11.43 -17.39 12.12
N LEU A 447 10.44 -16.81 11.44
CA LEU A 447 9.09 -17.39 11.36
C LEU A 447 9.10 -18.70 10.57
N ALA A 448 9.86 -18.77 9.48
CA ALA A 448 10.03 -20.01 8.71
C ALA A 448 10.67 -21.12 9.55
N GLU A 449 11.69 -20.81 10.35
CA GLU A 449 12.33 -21.75 11.28
C GLU A 449 11.35 -22.25 12.36
N LYS A 450 10.47 -21.39 12.87
CA LYS A 450 9.38 -21.84 13.77
C LYS A 450 8.49 -22.90 13.09
N TYR A 451 8.06 -22.65 11.85
CA TYR A 451 7.23 -23.59 11.11
C TYR A 451 7.99 -24.86 10.69
N GLU A 452 9.28 -24.76 10.38
CA GLU A 452 10.12 -25.91 10.06
C GLU A 452 10.21 -26.89 11.23
N LYS A 453 10.35 -26.40 12.47
CA LYS A 453 10.34 -27.24 13.68
C LYS A 453 9.02 -28.04 13.83
N MET A 454 7.90 -27.45 13.42
CA MET A 454 6.58 -28.10 13.44
C MET A 454 6.46 -29.25 12.43
N LEU A 455 7.29 -29.28 11.38
CA LEU A 455 7.31 -30.41 10.44
C LEU A 455 7.90 -31.67 11.07
N SER A 456 8.91 -31.51 11.93
CA SER A 456 9.58 -32.62 12.61
C SER A 456 8.82 -33.10 13.85
N ASP A 457 8.11 -32.20 14.54
CA ASP A 457 7.27 -32.53 15.69
C ASP A 457 5.84 -31.99 15.53
N PRO A 458 4.92 -32.79 14.96
CA PRO A 458 3.52 -32.41 14.79
C PRO A 458 2.78 -32.08 16.09
N LYS A 459 3.27 -32.51 17.26
CA LYS A 459 2.65 -32.14 18.55
C LYS A 459 2.72 -30.64 18.79
N LEU A 460 3.76 -29.97 18.27
CA LEU A 460 3.91 -28.52 18.32
C LEU A 460 2.81 -27.78 17.55
N ILE A 461 2.18 -28.41 16.55
CA ILE A 461 1.06 -27.81 15.80
C ILE A 461 -0.18 -27.75 16.70
N ASN A 462 -0.48 -28.84 17.42
CA ASN A 462 -1.61 -28.90 18.34
C ASN A 462 -1.41 -28.00 19.58
N ALA A 463 -0.16 -27.84 20.03
CA ALA A 463 0.19 -26.96 21.14
C ALA A 463 0.27 -25.48 20.73
N ASP A 464 0.41 -25.16 19.43
CA ASP A 464 0.40 -23.77 18.97
C ASP A 464 -0.98 -23.14 19.18
N ARG A 465 -0.99 -21.96 19.80
CA ARG A 465 -2.23 -21.25 20.16
C ARG A 465 -3.14 -21.00 18.95
N GLU A 466 -2.58 -20.66 17.79
CA GLU A 466 -3.35 -20.36 16.59
C GLU A 466 -3.73 -21.65 15.86
N LEU A 467 -2.75 -22.49 15.52
CA LEU A 467 -2.99 -23.68 14.68
C LEU A 467 -3.82 -24.74 15.42
N GLY A 468 -3.53 -24.97 16.70
CA GLY A 468 -4.27 -25.92 17.53
C GLY A 468 -5.73 -25.52 17.72
N GLU A 469 -6.03 -24.22 17.82
CA GLU A 469 -7.41 -23.73 17.81
C GLU A 469 -8.07 -24.02 16.46
N LYS A 470 -7.42 -23.68 15.35
CA LYS A 470 -7.98 -23.90 14.00
C LYS A 470 -8.26 -25.37 13.69
N ILE A 471 -7.46 -26.30 14.22
CA ILE A 471 -7.72 -27.74 14.09
C ILE A 471 -9.07 -28.11 14.70
N LYS A 472 -9.42 -27.57 15.87
CA LYS A 472 -10.68 -27.86 16.58
C LYS A 472 -11.93 -27.29 15.88
N LEU A 473 -11.74 -26.28 15.02
CA LEU A 473 -12.83 -25.61 14.30
C LEU A 473 -13.16 -26.28 12.96
N LYS A 474 -12.36 -27.25 12.51
CA LYS A 474 -12.58 -27.94 11.23
C LYS A 474 -13.93 -28.66 11.21
N PRO A 475 -14.55 -28.83 10.04
CA PRO A 475 -15.70 -29.73 9.91
C PRO A 475 -15.29 -31.17 10.24
N ASN A 476 -16.22 -31.93 10.83
CA ASN A 476 -16.02 -33.34 11.15
C ASN A 476 -16.34 -34.25 9.95
N ASP A 477 -17.13 -33.76 9.00
CA ASP A 477 -17.65 -34.46 7.82
C ASP A 477 -17.43 -33.63 6.55
N ASP A 478 -17.54 -34.28 5.39
CA ASP A 478 -17.37 -33.63 4.09
C ASP A 478 -18.67 -32.96 3.60
N PHE A 479 -18.54 -31.75 3.05
CA PHE A 479 -19.64 -31.06 2.36
C PHE A 479 -19.14 -30.15 1.24
N VAL A 480 -20.05 -29.79 0.33
CA VAL A 480 -19.75 -28.97 -0.85
C VAL A 480 -19.69 -27.49 -0.50
N ILE A 481 -18.58 -26.83 -0.85
CA ILE A 481 -18.42 -25.38 -0.75
C ILE A 481 -19.22 -24.66 -1.84
N ARG A 482 -20.09 -23.75 -1.42
CA ARG A 482 -20.89 -22.88 -2.28
C ARG A 482 -20.22 -21.51 -2.39
N ILE A 483 -19.40 -21.31 -3.41
CA ILE A 483 -18.58 -20.09 -3.61
C ILE A 483 -19.43 -18.81 -3.65
N ARG A 484 -20.59 -18.87 -4.31
CA ARG A 484 -21.51 -17.72 -4.44
C ARG A 484 -22.45 -17.54 -3.24
N ASN A 485 -22.43 -18.46 -2.28
CA ASN A 485 -23.31 -18.42 -1.11
C ASN A 485 -22.55 -18.80 0.16
N PRO A 486 -21.68 -17.91 0.69
CA PRO A 486 -20.94 -18.13 1.93
C PRO A 486 -21.83 -18.40 3.15
N LYS A 487 -23.07 -17.88 3.19
CA LYS A 487 -24.06 -18.18 4.25
C LYS A 487 -24.29 -19.68 4.40
N MET A 488 -24.50 -20.37 3.28
CA MET A 488 -24.72 -21.82 3.31
C MET A 488 -23.49 -22.61 3.77
N ASN A 489 -22.28 -22.12 3.51
CA ASN A 489 -21.06 -22.76 4.01
C ASN A 489 -20.96 -22.67 5.54
N ILE A 490 -21.42 -21.57 6.13
CA ILE A 490 -21.50 -21.42 7.59
C ILE A 490 -22.52 -22.40 8.18
N ILE A 491 -23.67 -22.57 7.52
CA ILE A 491 -24.72 -23.49 7.95
C ILE A 491 -24.18 -24.93 7.93
N SER A 492 -23.64 -25.39 6.80
CA SER A 492 -23.07 -26.74 6.70
C SER A 492 -21.89 -26.97 7.65
N LEU A 493 -21.08 -25.95 7.92
CA LEU A 493 -20.03 -26.04 8.93
C LEU A 493 -20.61 -26.18 10.35
N SER A 494 -21.68 -25.45 10.67
CA SER A 494 -22.32 -25.53 11.98
C SER A 494 -23.00 -26.88 12.20
N GLU A 495 -23.53 -27.49 11.14
CA GLU A 495 -24.10 -28.85 11.16
C GLU A 495 -23.00 -29.90 11.35
N SER A 496 -21.90 -29.80 10.61
CA SER A 496 -20.80 -30.76 10.69
C SER A 496 -19.96 -30.63 11.97
N ASN A 497 -19.76 -29.42 12.48
CA ASN A 497 -19.10 -29.19 13.77
C ASN A 497 -19.97 -28.29 14.67
N PRO A 498 -20.94 -28.86 15.38
CA PRO A 498 -21.84 -28.12 16.27
C PRO A 498 -21.15 -27.42 17.44
N LEU A 499 -19.93 -27.83 17.80
CA LEU A 499 -19.11 -27.21 18.84
C LEU A 499 -18.30 -26.00 18.33
N ASN A 500 -18.35 -25.71 17.03
CA ASN A 500 -17.68 -24.56 16.44
C ASN A 500 -18.44 -23.26 16.77
N ARG A 501 -18.10 -22.67 17.91
CA ARG A 501 -18.63 -21.40 18.36
C ARG A 501 -18.47 -20.27 17.33
N LYS A 502 -17.37 -20.23 16.57
CA LYS A 502 -17.16 -19.17 15.57
C LYS A 502 -18.13 -19.30 14.40
N ALA A 503 -18.38 -20.50 13.91
CA ALA A 503 -19.38 -20.76 12.88
C ALA A 503 -20.78 -20.32 13.35
N PHE A 504 -21.14 -20.64 14.60
CA PHE A 504 -22.38 -20.18 15.20
C PHE A 504 -22.47 -18.65 15.30
N GLU A 505 -21.44 -17.97 15.84
CA GLU A 505 -21.46 -16.51 15.93
C GLU A 505 -21.55 -15.84 14.55
N TYR A 506 -20.87 -16.38 13.53
CA TYR A 506 -21.00 -15.89 12.16
C TYR A 506 -22.39 -16.14 11.58
N LYS A 507 -23.03 -17.28 11.86
CA LYS A 507 -24.42 -17.59 11.46
C LYS A 507 -25.39 -16.54 12.04
N MET A 508 -25.25 -16.26 13.34
CA MET A 508 -26.08 -15.28 14.04
C MET A 508 -25.82 -13.86 13.54
N ALA A 509 -24.56 -13.45 13.37
CA ALA A 509 -24.20 -12.16 12.82
C ALA A 509 -24.74 -11.97 11.39
N TRP A 510 -24.68 -13.00 10.56
CA TRP A 510 -25.22 -12.97 9.21
C TRP A 510 -26.73 -12.72 9.21
N ARG A 511 -27.49 -13.48 10.02
CA ARG A 511 -28.95 -13.32 10.15
C ARG A 511 -29.31 -11.93 10.69
N MET A 512 -28.59 -11.42 11.69
CA MET A 512 -28.79 -10.06 12.19
C MET A 512 -28.54 -8.99 11.12
N LEU A 513 -27.49 -9.13 10.30
CA LEU A 513 -27.21 -8.20 9.21
C LEU A 513 -28.23 -8.28 8.06
N GLU A 514 -28.90 -9.42 7.89
CA GLU A 514 -30.05 -9.61 6.98
C GLU A 514 -31.39 -9.20 7.60
N LYS A 515 -31.39 -8.74 8.87
CA LYS A 515 -32.58 -8.42 9.66
C LYS A 515 -33.55 -9.59 9.88
N ASP A 516 -33.04 -10.81 9.80
CA ASP A 516 -33.80 -12.04 9.98
C ASP A 516 -33.92 -12.39 11.48
N VAL A 517 -34.75 -11.61 12.19
CA VAL A 517 -34.95 -11.74 13.65
C VAL A 517 -35.49 -13.12 14.02
N GLU A 518 -36.44 -13.64 13.23
CA GLU A 518 -37.06 -14.94 13.47
C GLU A 518 -36.03 -16.06 13.48
N SER A 519 -35.16 -16.10 12.46
CA SER A 519 -34.10 -17.10 12.42
C SER A 519 -33.05 -16.88 13.52
N VAL A 520 -32.74 -15.64 13.93
CA VAL A 520 -31.87 -15.41 15.10
C VAL A 520 -32.49 -16.08 16.33
N VAL A 521 -33.76 -15.85 16.60
CA VAL A 521 -34.44 -16.41 17.79
C VAL A 521 -34.58 -17.92 17.72
N GLY A 522 -34.88 -18.48 16.53
CA GLY A 522 -34.99 -19.92 16.32
C GLY A 522 -33.70 -20.70 16.65
N ASP A 523 -32.53 -20.06 16.56
CA ASP A 523 -31.24 -20.70 16.82
C ASP A 523 -30.74 -20.54 18.28
N ILE A 524 -31.45 -19.80 19.14
CA ILE A 524 -31.01 -19.49 20.51
C ILE A 524 -30.76 -20.75 21.34
N GLY A 525 -31.54 -21.82 21.13
CA GLY A 525 -31.37 -23.10 21.84
C GLY A 525 -29.95 -23.71 21.68
N THR A 526 -29.25 -23.37 20.60
CA THR A 526 -27.87 -23.81 20.34
C THR A 526 -26.87 -23.27 21.37
N LEU A 527 -27.17 -22.16 22.04
CA LEU A 527 -26.27 -21.54 23.03
C LEU A 527 -25.91 -22.48 24.19
N ALA A 528 -26.86 -23.32 24.62
CA ALA A 528 -26.67 -24.27 25.71
C ALA A 528 -25.59 -25.31 25.39
N GLY A 529 -25.54 -25.79 24.14
CA GLY A 529 -24.53 -26.76 23.67
C GLY A 529 -23.14 -26.15 23.43
N LEU A 530 -23.04 -24.82 23.35
CA LEU A 530 -21.81 -24.07 23.06
C LEU A 530 -21.15 -23.47 24.31
N ASN A 531 -21.59 -23.88 25.51
CA ASN A 531 -21.07 -23.43 26.80
C ASN A 531 -21.09 -21.90 26.99
N TYR A 532 -22.13 -21.22 26.50
CA TYR A 532 -22.35 -19.81 26.83
C TYR A 532 -22.86 -19.69 28.26
N SER A 533 -22.18 -18.88 29.08
CA SER A 533 -22.65 -18.55 30.43
C SER A 533 -23.75 -17.49 30.44
N VAL A 534 -23.78 -16.64 29.40
CA VAL A 534 -24.74 -15.53 29.23
C VAL A 534 -25.08 -15.42 27.75
N VAL A 535 -26.35 -15.11 27.45
CA VAL A 535 -26.81 -14.83 26.09
C VAL A 535 -26.06 -13.59 25.56
N PRO A 536 -25.38 -13.66 24.40
CA PRO A 536 -24.70 -12.51 23.82
C PRO A 536 -25.65 -11.34 23.60
N ARG A 537 -25.18 -10.13 23.91
CA ARG A 537 -26.00 -8.92 23.95
C ARG A 537 -26.93 -8.74 22.74
N HIS A 538 -26.43 -8.85 21.50
CA HIS A 538 -27.27 -8.58 20.33
C HIS A 538 -28.27 -9.71 20.03
N ILE A 539 -28.01 -10.93 20.54
CA ILE A 539 -28.97 -12.03 20.49
C ILE A 539 -30.09 -11.77 21.51
N ASP A 540 -29.73 -11.28 22.71
CA ASP A 540 -30.70 -10.88 23.74
C ASP A 540 -31.58 -9.70 23.27
N GLU A 541 -30.98 -8.71 22.59
CA GLU A 541 -31.70 -7.61 21.93
C GLU A 541 -32.67 -8.13 20.84
N ALA A 542 -32.28 -9.15 20.06
CA ALA A 542 -33.13 -9.78 19.05
C ALA A 542 -34.30 -10.58 19.67
N LEU A 543 -34.05 -11.29 20.76
CA LEU A 543 -35.09 -12.02 21.51
C LEU A 543 -36.16 -11.07 22.05
N LEU A 544 -35.74 -9.94 22.62
CA LEU A 544 -36.68 -8.96 23.17
C LEU A 544 -37.58 -8.37 22.09
N ILE A 545 -37.02 -7.94 20.95
CA ILE A 545 -37.84 -7.35 19.88
C ILE A 545 -38.79 -8.38 19.25
N TYR A 546 -38.36 -9.65 19.12
CA TYR A 546 -39.22 -10.72 18.65
C TYR A 546 -40.45 -10.93 19.55
N ARG A 547 -40.25 -10.94 20.87
CA ARG A 547 -41.35 -11.03 21.85
C ARG A 547 -42.31 -9.85 21.78
N VAL A 548 -41.80 -8.65 21.52
CA VAL A 548 -42.63 -7.44 21.36
C VAL A 548 -43.49 -7.52 20.11
N ILE A 549 -42.99 -8.10 19.01
CA ILE A 549 -43.71 -8.20 17.74
C ILE A 549 -44.73 -9.35 17.74
N HIS A 550 -44.33 -10.54 18.21
CA HIS A 550 -45.13 -11.76 18.06
C HIS A 550 -45.83 -12.22 19.36
N GLY A 551 -45.57 -11.58 20.49
CA GLY A 551 -46.06 -11.99 21.80
C GLY A 551 -45.20 -13.06 22.48
N GLN A 552 -45.67 -13.55 23.63
CA GLN A 552 -44.97 -14.56 24.43
C GLN A 552 -45.36 -15.98 23.99
N PHE A 553 -44.39 -16.77 23.51
CA PHE A 553 -44.58 -18.19 23.17
C PHE A 553 -44.09 -19.09 24.31
N SER A 554 -44.78 -20.21 24.55
CA SER A 554 -44.54 -21.13 25.69
C SER A 554 -43.07 -21.56 25.83
N ASP A 555 -42.41 -21.89 24.71
CA ASP A 555 -41.07 -22.49 24.73
C ASP A 555 -39.95 -21.44 24.82
N LEU A 556 -40.17 -20.27 24.20
CA LEU A 556 -39.24 -19.14 24.24
C LEU A 556 -39.29 -18.38 25.56
N ASN A 557 -40.36 -18.52 26.35
CA ASN A 557 -40.49 -17.90 27.67
C ASN A 557 -39.50 -18.45 28.72
N LEU A 558 -38.92 -19.64 28.46
CA LEU A 558 -37.96 -20.27 29.36
C LEU A 558 -36.57 -19.61 29.34
N ILE A 559 -36.27 -18.80 28.32
CA ILE A 559 -34.99 -18.08 28.21
C ILE A 559 -35.20 -16.65 28.71
N PRO A 560 -34.73 -16.28 29.91
CA PRO A 560 -34.96 -14.93 30.43
C PRO A 560 -34.17 -13.91 29.60
N VAL A 561 -34.84 -12.81 29.23
CA VAL A 561 -34.15 -11.62 28.70
C VAL A 561 -33.44 -10.93 29.86
N SER A 562 -32.24 -10.41 29.64
CA SER A 562 -31.53 -9.72 30.72
C SER A 562 -32.24 -8.42 31.11
N VAL A 563 -32.26 -8.14 32.43
CA VAL A 563 -32.83 -6.89 33.00
C VAL A 563 -32.17 -5.64 32.38
N GLU A 564 -30.89 -5.75 31.99
CA GLU A 564 -30.14 -4.69 31.35
C GLU A 564 -30.62 -4.42 29.93
N THR A 565 -30.95 -5.46 29.17
CA THR A 565 -31.54 -5.32 27.82
C THR A 565 -32.93 -4.70 27.89
N GLU A 566 -33.77 -5.11 28.84
CA GLU A 566 -35.10 -4.51 29.05
C GLU A 566 -35.00 -3.01 29.39
N LYS A 567 -34.16 -2.64 30.35
CA LYS A 567 -33.93 -1.22 30.71
C LYS A 567 -33.43 -0.41 29.51
N ARG A 568 -32.53 -0.98 28.70
CA ARG A 568 -32.00 -0.33 27.49
C ARG A 568 -33.08 -0.17 26.43
N PHE A 569 -33.97 -1.15 26.28
CA PHE A 569 -35.08 -1.10 25.33
C PHE A 569 -36.10 -0.05 25.70
N GLU A 570 -36.48 0.07 26.96
CA GLU A 570 -37.39 1.14 27.41
C GLU A 570 -36.81 2.53 27.15
N ARG A 571 -35.50 2.70 27.37
CA ARG A 571 -34.80 3.95 27.01
C ARG A 571 -34.74 4.17 25.49
N TYR A 572 -34.59 3.09 24.72
CA TYR A 572 -34.61 3.15 23.25
C TYR A 572 -35.99 3.57 22.74
N ARG A 573 -37.07 2.98 23.25
CA ARG A 573 -38.47 3.29 22.90
C ARG A 573 -38.85 4.72 23.23
N THR A 574 -38.39 5.26 24.36
CA THR A 574 -38.69 6.63 24.76
C THR A 574 -37.88 7.67 24.00
N THR A 575 -36.64 7.34 23.60
CA THR A 575 -35.70 8.31 23.00
C THR A 575 -35.66 8.26 21.48
N VAL A 576 -35.69 7.07 20.88
CA VAL A 576 -35.36 6.86 19.45
C VAL A 576 -36.62 6.62 18.62
N VAL A 577 -37.50 5.73 19.06
CA VAL A 577 -38.73 5.37 18.31
C VAL A 577 -39.58 6.58 17.89
N PRO A 578 -39.79 7.63 18.72
CA PRO A 578 -40.57 8.80 18.32
C PRO A 578 -39.95 9.62 17.17
N LEU A 579 -38.66 9.41 16.91
CA LEU A 579 -37.87 10.11 15.89
C LEU A 579 -37.76 9.32 14.59
N VAL A 580 -38.04 8.01 14.60
CA VAL A 580 -37.98 7.14 13.41
C VAL A 580 -38.95 7.69 12.35
N GLY A 581 -38.47 7.80 11.11
CA GLY A 581 -39.23 8.35 9.97
C GLY A 581 -39.44 9.88 9.97
N LYS A 582 -39.14 10.59 11.07
CA LYS A 582 -39.35 12.05 11.19
C LYS A 582 -38.09 12.90 11.02
N LYS A 583 -36.92 12.34 11.34
CA LYS A 583 -35.61 13.02 11.20
C LYS A 583 -34.60 12.09 10.54
N SER A 584 -33.58 12.64 9.91
CA SER A 584 -32.44 11.82 9.47
C SER A 584 -31.58 11.43 10.68
N PRO A 585 -30.93 10.25 10.70
CA PRO A 585 -30.03 9.86 11.80
C PRO A 585 -28.91 10.86 12.09
N ALA A 586 -28.56 11.70 11.10
CA ALA A 586 -27.55 12.75 11.22
C ALA A 586 -28.05 13.97 12.01
N GLU A 587 -29.37 14.20 12.05
CA GLU A 587 -30.02 15.30 12.76
C GLU A 587 -30.39 14.96 14.22
N MET A 588 -30.21 13.70 14.63
CA MET A 588 -30.61 13.23 15.96
C MET A 588 -29.40 13.09 16.91
N SER A 589 -29.52 13.71 18.08
CA SER A 589 -28.60 13.55 19.22
C SER A 589 -28.88 12.25 19.99
N ILE A 590 -28.86 11.10 19.30
CA ILE A 590 -29.05 9.79 19.95
C ILE A 590 -27.80 9.42 20.77
N PRO A 591 -27.95 9.04 22.05
CA PRO A 591 -26.84 8.53 22.87
C PRO A 591 -26.10 7.36 22.22
N ARG A 592 -24.77 7.32 22.32
CA ARG A 592 -23.93 6.29 21.68
C ARG A 592 -24.34 4.88 22.07
N GLU A 593 -24.70 4.66 23.34
CA GLU A 593 -25.13 3.35 23.84
C GLU A 593 -26.38 2.80 23.12
N LEU A 594 -27.25 3.69 22.64
CA LEU A 594 -28.47 3.36 21.89
C LEU A 594 -28.18 3.19 20.40
N LYS A 595 -27.16 3.89 19.85
CA LYS A 595 -26.68 3.65 18.47
C LYS A 595 -26.03 2.28 18.31
N ASN A 596 -25.53 1.71 19.41
CA ASN A 596 -24.86 0.42 19.42
C ASN A 596 -25.83 -0.77 19.59
N THR A 597 -27.14 -0.58 19.46
CA THR A 597 -28.13 -1.67 19.61
C THR A 597 -28.46 -2.28 18.26
N TYR A 598 -28.91 -3.54 18.29
CA TYR A 598 -29.49 -4.19 17.11
C TYR A 598 -30.75 -3.46 16.64
N TRP A 599 -31.57 -2.91 17.54
CA TRP A 599 -32.77 -2.13 17.19
C TRP A 599 -32.44 -0.89 16.36
N TYR A 600 -31.37 -0.17 16.70
CA TYR A 600 -30.91 0.97 15.91
C TYR A 600 -30.51 0.56 14.50
N PHE A 601 -29.87 -0.61 14.36
CA PHE A 601 -29.56 -1.17 13.06
C PHE A 601 -30.86 -1.51 12.28
N LEU A 602 -31.83 -2.17 12.91
CA LEU A 602 -33.11 -2.51 12.28
C LEU A 602 -33.86 -1.27 11.75
N ASP A 603 -33.90 -0.19 12.53
CA ASP A 603 -34.66 1.02 12.21
C ASP A 603 -34.01 1.91 11.14
N TYR A 604 -32.67 1.92 11.02
CA TYR A 604 -31.94 2.95 10.25
C TYR A 604 -30.91 2.45 9.23
N LYS A 605 -30.60 1.16 9.19
CA LYS A 605 -29.62 0.57 8.26
C LYS A 605 -30.27 -0.51 7.46
#